data_AF-A0A839SX68-F1
#
_entry.id   AF-A0A839SX68-F1
#
_cell.length_a   1.000
_cell.length_b   1.000
_cell.length_c   1.000
_cell.angle_alpha   90.00
_cell.angle_beta   90.00
_cell.angle_gamma   90.00
#
_symmetry.space_group_name_H-M   'P 1'
#
loop_
_entity.id
_entity.type
_entity.pdbx_description
1 polymer ?
#
loop_
_entity_poly.entity_id
_entity_poly.type
_entity_poly.pdbx_seq_one_letter_code
_entity_poly.pdbx_strand_id
1 'polypeptide(L)'
;MTKSKNTDSPTRHMDRGKRTTVISTKGVTPLGYMLSVLSDEGADVKRRDDMAKAAAPYIHPRLASLDHSGQLSLSHEEALDELS
;
A
#
# COMPACT_ATOMS: atom_id res chain seq x y z
N MET A 1 20.96 -37.81 -18.55
CA MET A 1 20.85 -37.40 -17.13
C MET A 1 21.51 -36.03 -16.97
N THR A 2 20.75 -34.94 -17.00
CA THR A 2 21.05 -33.66 -16.34
C THR A 2 19.73 -32.92 -16.19
N LYS A 3 19.58 -32.20 -15.08
CA LYS A 3 18.33 -31.97 -14.34
C LYS A 3 18.10 -30.47 -14.18
N SER A 4 16.83 -30.03 -14.30
CA SER A 4 16.22 -28.87 -13.62
C SER A 4 16.75 -27.48 -14.05
N LYS A 5 15.94 -26.42 -14.22
CA LYS A 5 14.88 -25.89 -13.35
C LYS A 5 13.90 -25.02 -14.15
N ASN A 6 12.60 -25.10 -13.83
CA ASN A 6 11.63 -24.05 -14.12
C ASN A 6 11.98 -22.79 -13.32
N THR A 7 12.01 -21.63 -13.98
CA THR A 7 11.94 -20.31 -13.31
C THR A 7 11.18 -19.29 -14.17
N ASP A 8 9.98 -19.63 -14.65
CA ASP A 8 9.00 -18.62 -15.08
C ASP A 8 7.82 -18.67 -14.13
N SER A 9 8.07 -18.25 -12.90
CA SER A 9 6.99 -17.87 -11.99
C SER A 9 6.66 -16.43 -12.34
N PRO A 10 5.48 -16.11 -12.93
CA PRO A 10 5.13 -14.74 -13.21
C PRO A 10 4.97 -14.06 -11.85
N THR A 11 5.89 -13.16 -11.53
CA THR A 11 5.81 -12.30 -10.35
C THR A 11 4.47 -11.61 -10.42
N ARG A 12 3.53 -12.03 -9.57
CA ARG A 12 2.23 -11.39 -9.43
C ARG A 12 2.48 -9.99 -8.87
N HIS A 13 2.76 -9.03 -9.73
CA HIS A 13 2.49 -7.63 -9.44
C HIS A 13 0.96 -7.52 -9.36
N MET A 14 0.42 -7.93 -8.21
CA MET A 14 -0.95 -7.62 -7.84
C MET A 14 -1.01 -6.11 -7.77
N ASP A 15 -1.50 -5.52 -8.86
CA ASP A 15 -2.12 -4.22 -8.99
C ASP A 15 -2.77 -3.80 -7.67
N ARG A 16 -1.95 -3.18 -6.81
CA ARG A 16 -2.31 -2.86 -5.42
C ARG A 16 -3.19 -1.61 -5.36
N GLY A 17 -3.39 -0.93 -6.50
CA GLY A 17 -4.11 0.34 -6.64
C GLY A 17 -5.60 0.20 -6.92
N LYS A 18 -6.11 -0.99 -7.27
CA LYS A 18 -7.54 -1.18 -7.59
C LYS A 18 -8.28 -1.88 -6.43
N ARG A 19 -8.52 -1.15 -5.34
CA ARG A 19 -9.36 -1.64 -4.21
C ARG A 19 -10.56 -0.74 -3.93
N THR A 20 -11.28 -0.31 -4.96
CA THR A 20 -12.44 0.57 -4.77
C THR A 20 -13.54 0.26 -5.78
N THR A 21 -14.11 -0.95 -5.74
CA THR A 21 -15.36 -1.24 -6.47
C THR A 21 -16.29 -2.18 -5.71
N VAL A 22 -16.47 -2.00 -4.39
CA VAL A 22 -17.67 -2.54 -3.74
C VAL A 22 -18.73 -1.45 -3.78
N ILE A 23 -19.52 -1.45 -4.86
CA ILE A 23 -20.66 -0.56 -5.05
C ILE A 23 -21.71 -0.93 -4.01
N SER A 24 -22.00 -0.01 -3.10
CA SER A 24 -23.07 -0.18 -2.12
C SER A 24 -24.42 -0.01 -2.82
N THR A 25 -25.28 -1.01 -2.69
CA THR A 25 -26.66 -0.99 -3.21
C THR A 25 -27.54 0.08 -2.54
N LYS A 26 -27.05 0.73 -1.47
CA LYS A 26 -27.76 1.75 -0.69
C LYS A 26 -27.11 3.14 -0.75
N GLY A 27 -26.21 3.40 -1.71
CA GLY A 27 -25.62 4.73 -1.94
C GLY A 27 -24.53 5.17 -0.95
N VAL A 28 -24.32 4.44 0.15
CA VAL A 28 -23.25 4.72 1.12
C VAL A 28 -22.08 3.77 0.89
N THR A 29 -20.93 4.29 0.49
CA THR A 29 -19.73 3.47 0.32
C THR A 29 -19.31 2.84 1.66
N PRO A 30 -18.66 1.67 1.67
CA PRO A 30 -18.16 1.07 2.92
C PRO A 30 -17.26 2.03 3.72
N LEU A 31 -16.44 2.81 3.02
CA LEU A 31 -15.61 3.86 3.62
C LEU A 31 -16.46 5.00 4.22
N GLY A 32 -17.50 5.45 3.51
CA GLY A 32 -18.42 6.49 4.01
C GLY A 32 -19.14 6.06 5.28
N TYR A 33 -19.57 4.79 5.34
CA TYR A 33 -20.14 4.22 6.56
C TYR A 33 -19.12 4.21 7.71
N MET A 34 -17.90 3.73 7.47
CA MET A 34 -16.83 3.71 8.47
C MET A 34 -16.58 5.11 9.06
N LEU A 35 -16.50 6.14 8.20
CA LEU A 35 -16.32 7.53 8.63
C LEU A 35 -17.51 8.05 9.44
N SER A 36 -18.75 7.72 9.05
CA SER A 36 -19.93 8.13 9.83
C SER A 36 -19.94 7.57 11.24
N VAL A 37 -19.48 6.33 11.44
CA VAL A 37 -19.41 5.71 12.77
C VAL A 37 -18.29 6.31 13.62
N LEU A 38 -17.16 6.68 13.02
CA LEU A 38 -16.04 7.31 13.73
C LEU A 38 -16.36 8.73 14.21
N SER A 39 -17.19 9.46 13.48
CA SER A 39 -17.62 10.82 13.84
C SER A 39 -18.78 10.87 14.84
N ASP A 40 -19.49 9.77 15.05
CA ASP A 40 -20.63 9.70 15.96
C ASP A 40 -20.18 9.38 17.39
N GLU A 41 -20.22 10.37 18.28
CA GLU A 41 -19.84 10.21 19.69
C GLU A 41 -20.80 9.29 20.48
N GLY A 42 -22.04 9.15 20.01
CA GLY A 42 -23.06 8.28 20.61
C GLY A 42 -23.00 6.84 20.11
N ALA A 43 -22.13 6.53 19.14
CA ALA A 43 -21.93 5.18 18.66
C ALA A 43 -21.30 4.29 19.75
N ASP A 44 -21.71 3.01 19.76
CA ASP A 44 -21.12 2.00 20.64
C ASP A 44 -19.58 2.01 20.56
N VAL A 45 -18.94 2.03 21.74
CA VAL A 45 -17.47 2.18 21.86
C VAL A 45 -16.75 1.05 21.14
N LYS A 46 -17.22 -0.19 21.30
CA LYS A 46 -16.60 -1.35 20.64
C LYS A 46 -16.69 -1.22 19.12
N ARG A 47 -17.86 -0.80 18.59
CA ARG A 47 -18.02 -0.53 17.17
C ARG A 47 -17.07 0.57 16.67
N ARG A 48 -16.90 1.66 17.43
CA ARG A 48 -15.96 2.74 17.10
C ARG A 48 -14.52 2.28 17.08
N ASP A 49 -14.11 1.50 18.08
CA ASP A 49 -12.74 0.97 18.19
C ASP A 49 -12.41 0.02 17.04
N ASP A 50 -13.37 -0.82 16.64
CA ASP A 50 -13.20 -1.73 15.52
C ASP A 50 -13.07 -0.97 14.18
N MET A 51 -13.85 0.11 14.00
CA MET A 51 -13.68 0.99 12.83
C MET A 51 -12.33 1.74 12.88
N ALA A 52 -11.87 2.17 14.04
CA ALA A 52 -10.59 2.87 14.19
C ALA A 52 -9.41 1.97 13.82
N LYS A 53 -9.45 0.69 14.25
CA LYS A 53 -8.47 -0.33 13.83
C LYS A 53 -8.50 -0.56 12.31
N ALA A 54 -9.69 -0.63 11.72
CA ALA A 54 -9.84 -0.80 10.27
C ALA A 54 -9.34 0.40 9.46
N ALA A 55 -9.29 1.60 10.07
CA ALA A 55 -8.78 2.82 9.45
C ALA A 55 -7.24 2.90 9.39
N ALA A 56 -6.52 2.10 10.18
CA ALA A 56 -5.05 2.10 10.24
C ALA A 56 -4.30 2.16 8.89
N PRO A 57 -4.66 1.40 7.83
CA PRO A 57 -3.97 1.46 6.54
C PRO A 57 -4.12 2.79 5.79
N TYR A 58 -5.04 3.66 6.20
CA TYR A 58 -5.31 4.95 5.55
C TYR A 58 -4.70 6.14 6.30
N ILE A 59 -4.43 6.00 7.60
CA ILE A 59 -3.93 7.11 8.46
C ILE A 59 -2.40 7.26 8.37
N HIS A 60 -1.68 6.17 8.15
CA HIS A 60 -0.23 6.20 7.98
C HIS A 60 0.10 5.78 6.54
N PRO A 61 0.61 6.70 5.70
CA PRO A 61 1.15 6.31 4.40
C PRO A 61 2.17 5.21 4.63
N ARG A 62 1.88 4.01 4.14
CA ARG A 62 2.87 2.95 4.15
C ARG A 62 4.01 3.43 3.27
N LEU A 63 5.25 3.36 3.77
CA LEU A 63 6.45 3.67 2.97
C LEU A 63 6.28 3.03 1.59
N ALA A 64 6.11 3.88 0.57
CA ALA A 64 6.02 3.42 -0.79
C ALA A 64 7.38 2.83 -1.14
N SER A 65 7.41 1.60 -1.66
CA SER A 65 8.59 1.10 -2.34
C SER A 65 8.77 1.98 -3.58
N LEU A 66 9.63 2.99 -3.50
CA LEU A 66 10.08 3.69 -4.70
C LEU A 66 10.89 2.68 -5.50
N ASP A 67 10.39 2.31 -6.67
CA ASP A 67 11.17 1.59 -7.65
C ASP A 67 12.18 2.59 -8.25
N HIS A 68 13.40 2.57 -7.72
CA HIS A 68 14.46 3.43 -8.21
C HIS A 68 15.05 2.77 -9.46
N SER A 69 14.60 3.18 -10.65
CA SER A 69 15.27 2.86 -11.91
C SER A 69 16.54 3.72 -12.02
N GLY A 70 17.47 3.53 -11.10
CA GLY A 70 18.70 4.31 -11.03
C GLY A 70 19.60 3.97 -12.21
N GLN A 71 19.50 4.73 -13.30
CA GLN A 71 20.62 4.91 -14.22
C GLN A 71 21.62 5.82 -13.51
N LEU A 72 22.40 5.27 -12.58
CA LEU A 72 23.51 6.01 -11.97
C LEU A 72 24.62 6.10 -13.02
N SER A 73 24.75 7.27 -13.65
CA SER A 73 25.81 7.56 -14.62
C SER A 73 27.13 7.97 -13.96
N LEU A 74 27.14 8.11 -12.63
CA LEU A 74 28.35 8.41 -11.87
C LEU A 74 28.86 7.14 -11.22
N SER A 75 30.12 6.83 -11.47
CA SER A 75 30.85 5.78 -10.77
C SER A 75 31.19 6.22 -9.33
N HIS A 76 31.43 5.26 -8.44
CA HIS A 76 31.78 5.55 -7.05
C HIS A 76 33.12 6.28 -6.97
N GLU A 77 34.06 5.94 -7.85
CA GLU A 77 35.37 6.59 -7.94
C GLU A 77 35.27 8.07 -8.32
N GLU A 78 34.44 8.44 -9.31
CA GLU A 78 34.26 9.85 -9.73
C GLU A 78 33.69 10.72 -8.60
N ALA A 79 32.81 10.18 -7.77
CA ALA A 79 32.23 10.92 -6.64
C ALA A 79 33.24 11.17 -5.50
N LEU A 80 34.26 10.32 -5.36
CA LEU A 80 35.27 10.46 -4.32
C LEU A 80 36.33 11.50 -4.67
N ASP A 81 36.69 11.61 -5.96
CA ASP A 81 37.66 12.61 -6.45
C ASP A 81 37.15 14.05 -6.26
N GLU A 82 35.84 14.29 -6.26
CA GLU A 82 35.26 15.63 -6.01
C GLU A 82 35.35 16.08 -4.53
N LEU A 83 35.64 15.17 -3.60
CA LEU A 83 35.67 15.44 -2.16
C LEU A 83 37.09 15.47 -1.56
N SER A 84 38.13 15.18 -2.36
CA SER A 84 39.54 15.26 -1.95
C SER A 84 40.16 16.63 -2.24
#